data_AF-A0A2D4WRA4-F1
#
_entry.id   AF-A0A2D4WRA4-F1
#
_cell.length_a   1.000
_cell.length_b   1.000
_cell.length_c   1.000
_cell.angle_alpha   90.00
_cell.angle_beta   90.00
_cell.angle_gamma   90.00
#
_symmetry.space_group_name_H-M   'P 1'
#
loop_
_entity.id
_entity.type
_entity.pdbx_description
1 polymer ?
#
loop_
_entity_poly.entity_id
_entity_poly.type
_entity_poly.pdbx_seq_one_letter_code
_entity_poly.pdbx_strand_id
1 'polypeptide(L)'
;MKYDHLLSSSVLLFLVASASADVTGVYTTRYTDSSTDQGQSVQMTTVIDVYVSSDDDADTVLGVFNFSLAPDAQVVYFQSASEPAFPTNTWWLPKNPGGIFDLQSVRRSDSFVTIGGVEQNVLRPEQAPGVGAGQRLDDDFANPFDLFFAYPQPNSGGWWNNTPETLAGQVGPVALAGPDGEPSGFGRGVFVGRFSYYGDFSIEGTTLEVAWNQGPGTDQQQAAFTIPPVVSVSCPSDISGDGVVDAVDLSRILAAWNSDGSSDPGTDLDEDGIVGPLDLAVLLAKWGLCS
;
A
#
# COMPACT_ATOMS: atom_id res chain seq x y z
N MET A 1 61.31 -49.76 3.06
CA MET A 1 59.88 -49.44 2.82
C MET A 1 59.64 -48.06 3.41
N LYS A 2 59.51 -47.04 2.56
CA LYS A 2 59.11 -45.68 2.94
C LYS A 2 57.59 -45.59 2.75
N TYR A 3 56.86 -45.22 3.79
CA TYR A 3 55.45 -44.86 3.68
C TYR A 3 55.36 -43.33 3.71
N ASP A 4 55.12 -42.73 2.55
CA ASP A 4 54.76 -41.32 2.44
C ASP A 4 53.26 -41.19 2.76
N HIS A 5 52.94 -40.53 3.88
CA HIS A 5 51.57 -40.14 4.21
C HIS A 5 51.21 -38.90 3.38
N LEU A 6 50.43 -39.09 2.31
CA LEU A 6 49.75 -38.00 1.61
C LEU A 6 48.55 -37.54 2.45
N LEU A 7 48.67 -36.38 3.09
CA LEU A 7 47.53 -35.64 3.63
C LEU A 7 46.69 -35.13 2.46
N SER A 8 45.46 -35.64 2.34
CA SER A 8 44.47 -35.11 1.41
C SER A 8 43.98 -33.76 1.93
N SER A 9 44.43 -32.66 1.33
CA SER A 9 43.80 -31.34 1.53
C SER A 9 42.46 -31.32 0.80
N SER A 10 41.38 -31.51 1.56
CA SER A 10 40.04 -31.16 1.08
C SER A 10 39.94 -29.64 1.03
N VAL A 11 39.96 -29.08 -0.17
CA VAL A 11 39.57 -27.68 -0.41
C VAL A 11 38.07 -27.61 -0.19
N LEU A 12 37.66 -27.04 0.95
CA LEU A 12 36.26 -26.70 1.21
C LEU A 12 35.93 -25.49 0.32
N LEU A 13 35.30 -25.72 -0.82
CA LEU A 13 34.77 -24.65 -1.66
C LEU A 13 33.53 -24.10 -0.97
N PHE A 14 33.68 -23.02 -0.20
CA PHE A 14 32.53 -22.23 0.23
C PHE A 14 31.96 -21.54 -1.01
N LEU A 15 30.87 -22.08 -1.56
CA LEU A 15 29.98 -21.33 -2.43
C LEU A 15 29.37 -20.23 -1.55
N VAL A 16 30.02 -19.07 -1.52
CA VAL A 16 29.37 -17.84 -1.07
C VAL A 16 28.37 -17.53 -2.18
N ALA A 17 27.09 -17.85 -1.95
CA ALA A 17 26.04 -17.20 -2.70
C ALA A 17 26.21 -15.71 -2.43
N SER A 18 26.68 -14.96 -3.44
CA SER A 18 26.68 -13.51 -3.38
C SER A 18 25.22 -13.09 -3.26
N ALA A 19 24.86 -12.47 -2.14
CA ALA A 19 23.57 -11.84 -1.98
C ALA A 19 23.36 -10.88 -3.16
N SER A 20 22.26 -11.06 -3.87
CA SER A 20 21.86 -10.25 -5.01
C SER A 20 20.61 -9.53 -4.61
N ALA A 21 20.54 -8.25 -4.94
CA ALA A 21 19.38 -7.46 -4.61
C ALA A 21 18.16 -8.07 -5.31
N ASP A 22 17.05 -8.25 -4.60
CA ASP A 22 15.85 -8.85 -5.19
C ASP A 22 14.56 -8.27 -4.57
N VAL A 23 13.94 -7.39 -5.35
CA VAL A 23 12.56 -6.99 -5.09
C VAL A 23 11.64 -8.06 -5.65
N THR A 24 10.87 -8.68 -4.76
CA THR A 24 10.03 -9.84 -5.07
C THR A 24 8.65 -9.48 -5.59
N GLY A 25 8.23 -8.21 -5.51
CA GLY A 25 6.93 -7.77 -6.00
C GLY A 25 6.49 -6.40 -5.47
N VAL A 26 5.28 -6.03 -5.89
CA VAL A 26 4.55 -4.85 -5.42
C VAL A 26 3.17 -5.30 -4.95
N TYR A 27 2.72 -4.72 -3.85
CA TYR A 27 1.38 -4.96 -3.32
C TYR A 27 0.84 -3.70 -2.64
N THR A 28 -0.43 -3.72 -2.29
CA THR A 28 -1.10 -2.62 -1.62
C THR A 28 -1.74 -3.07 -0.33
N THR A 29 -1.93 -2.14 0.60
CA THR A 29 -2.94 -2.27 1.65
C THR A 29 -3.96 -1.16 1.49
N ARG A 30 -5.18 -1.40 1.93
CA ARG A 30 -6.31 -0.49 1.78
C ARG A 30 -7.07 -0.38 3.09
N TYR A 31 -7.40 0.83 3.50
CA TYR A 31 -8.21 1.04 4.70
C TYR A 31 -8.94 2.37 4.68
N THR A 32 -9.98 2.51 5.49
CA THR A 32 -10.60 3.82 5.75
C THR A 32 -9.90 4.52 6.91
N ASP A 33 -9.52 5.78 6.71
CA ASP A 33 -9.02 6.66 7.76
C ASP A 33 -10.03 7.77 8.09
N SER A 34 -10.11 8.07 9.38
CA SER A 34 -10.91 9.13 9.96
C SER A 34 -9.99 10.09 10.71
N SER A 35 -9.67 11.22 10.10
CA SER A 35 -8.69 12.16 10.64
C SER A 35 -9.19 13.60 10.62
N THR A 36 -8.80 14.36 11.65
CA THR A 36 -9.07 15.80 11.69
C THR A 36 -8.08 16.56 10.81
N ASP A 37 -8.60 17.51 10.04
CA ASP A 37 -7.81 18.46 9.26
C ASP A 37 -7.92 19.89 9.83
N GLN A 38 -6.98 20.77 9.49
CA GLN A 38 -6.88 22.09 10.13
C GLN A 38 -8.16 22.93 9.94
N GLY A 39 -8.85 23.18 11.06
CA GLY A 39 -10.06 24.01 11.07
C GLY A 39 -11.28 23.38 10.38
N GLN A 40 -11.20 22.10 10.00
CA GLN A 40 -12.29 21.38 9.34
C GLN A 40 -12.90 20.30 10.25
N SER A 41 -14.04 19.74 9.81
CA SER A 41 -14.59 18.53 10.41
C SER A 41 -13.65 17.34 10.19
N VAL A 42 -13.94 16.23 10.88
CA VAL A 42 -13.30 14.94 10.61
C VAL A 42 -13.49 14.59 9.14
N GLN A 43 -12.39 14.29 8.46
CA GLN A 43 -12.34 13.81 7.09
C GLN A 43 -12.41 12.29 7.09
N MET A 44 -13.18 11.73 6.16
CA MET A 44 -13.24 10.29 5.92
C MET A 44 -12.63 10.03 4.55
N THR A 45 -11.53 9.28 4.51
CA THR A 45 -10.80 8.98 3.28
C THR A 45 -10.55 7.49 3.16
N THR A 46 -10.63 6.97 1.93
CA THR A 46 -10.04 5.67 1.59
C THR A 46 -8.56 5.91 1.37
N VAL A 47 -7.71 5.14 2.05
CA VAL A 47 -6.26 5.20 1.96
C VAL A 47 -5.76 3.89 1.34
N ILE A 48 -4.94 4.00 0.31
CA ILE A 48 -4.21 2.89 -0.29
C ILE A 48 -2.71 3.16 -0.16
N ASP A 49 -2.04 2.30 0.59
CA ASP A 49 -0.59 2.31 0.72
C ASP A 49 0.01 1.30 -0.24
N VAL A 50 1.09 1.69 -0.93
CA VAL A 50 1.82 0.85 -1.88
C VAL A 50 3.13 0.43 -1.24
N TYR A 51 3.43 -0.86 -1.33
CA TYR A 51 4.64 -1.46 -0.80
C TYR A 51 5.39 -2.23 -1.88
N VAL A 52 6.70 -2.25 -1.73
CA VAL A 52 7.61 -3.10 -2.49
C VAL A 52 8.09 -4.20 -1.56
N SER A 53 7.90 -5.47 -1.92
CA SER A 53 8.37 -6.60 -1.12
C SER A 53 9.81 -6.97 -1.49
N SER A 54 10.58 -7.45 -0.51
CA SER A 54 11.94 -7.96 -0.69
C SER A 54 12.16 -9.17 0.20
N ASP A 55 13.12 -10.03 -0.14
CA ASP A 55 13.50 -11.19 0.65
C ASP A 55 14.70 -10.95 1.58
N ASP A 56 15.43 -9.84 1.42
CA ASP A 56 16.65 -9.49 2.17
C ASP A 56 16.57 -8.10 2.84
N ASP A 57 16.96 -8.00 4.10
CA ASP A 57 17.02 -6.73 4.84
C ASP A 57 18.17 -5.81 4.39
N ALA A 58 19.13 -6.36 3.63
CA ALA A 58 20.19 -5.59 3.02
C ALA A 58 19.72 -4.83 1.78
N ASP A 59 18.56 -5.17 1.21
CA ASP A 59 18.03 -4.45 0.05
C ASP A 59 17.60 -3.03 0.39
N THR A 60 17.73 -2.16 -0.60
CA THR A 60 17.34 -0.75 -0.48
C THR A 60 16.63 -0.31 -1.75
N VAL A 61 15.37 0.14 -1.61
CA VAL A 61 14.61 0.78 -2.67
C VAL A 61 15.11 2.21 -2.85
N LEU A 62 15.55 2.54 -4.06
CA LEU A 62 16.14 3.84 -4.39
C LEU A 62 15.10 4.83 -4.91
N GLY A 63 14.13 4.34 -5.67
CA GLY A 63 13.16 5.17 -6.37
C GLY A 63 12.04 4.37 -7.01
N VAL A 64 10.93 5.06 -7.27
CA VAL A 64 9.84 4.62 -8.16
C VAL A 64 9.76 5.62 -9.31
N PHE A 65 9.61 5.13 -10.54
CA PHE A 65 9.65 5.90 -11.78
C PHE A 65 8.57 5.42 -12.75
N ASN A 66 8.39 6.18 -13.85
CA ASN A 66 7.48 5.82 -14.95
C ASN A 66 6.08 5.44 -14.44
N PHE A 67 5.60 6.21 -13.46
CA PHE A 67 4.34 5.93 -12.80
C PHE A 67 3.18 6.29 -13.73
N SER A 68 2.28 5.34 -13.94
CA SER A 68 1.16 5.50 -14.87
C SER A 68 -0.11 4.92 -14.26
N LEU A 69 -1.02 5.81 -13.87
CA LEU A 69 -2.28 5.47 -13.22
C LEU A 69 -3.22 4.72 -14.16
N ALA A 70 -3.83 3.66 -13.63
CA ALA A 70 -5.00 3.06 -14.24
C ALA A 70 -6.16 4.06 -14.34
N PRO A 71 -7.12 3.88 -15.26
CA PRO A 71 -8.24 4.80 -15.42
C PRO A 71 -9.04 5.04 -14.14
N ASP A 72 -9.30 4.00 -13.35
CA ASP A 72 -10.08 4.10 -12.09
C ASP A 72 -9.31 4.80 -10.96
N ALA A 73 -8.01 5.02 -11.15
CA ALA A 73 -7.11 5.67 -10.21
C ALA A 73 -6.95 7.18 -10.50
N GLN A 74 -7.57 7.70 -11.57
CA GLN A 74 -7.48 9.11 -11.98
C GLN A 74 -8.51 9.95 -11.22
N VAL A 75 -8.30 10.09 -9.92
CA VAL A 75 -9.18 10.82 -8.99
C VAL A 75 -8.52 12.10 -8.46
N VAL A 76 -9.29 12.94 -7.78
CA VAL A 76 -8.76 14.13 -7.08
C VAL A 76 -8.24 13.69 -5.71
N TYR A 77 -6.95 13.42 -5.61
CA TYR A 77 -6.35 12.90 -4.38
C TYR A 77 -6.43 13.89 -3.22
N PHE A 78 -6.66 13.36 -2.03
CA PHE A 78 -6.71 14.14 -0.79
C PHE A 78 -5.32 14.70 -0.43
N GLN A 79 -5.32 15.98 -0.07
CA GLN A 79 -4.25 16.72 0.60
C GLN A 79 -4.86 17.56 1.71
N SER A 80 -4.20 17.58 2.85
CA SER A 80 -4.55 18.40 4.01
C SER A 80 -4.44 19.91 3.75
N ALA A 81 -5.19 20.69 4.52
CA ALA A 81 -5.22 22.15 4.42
C ALA A 81 -3.98 22.86 4.99
N SER A 82 -2.96 22.14 5.49
CA SER A 82 -1.73 22.73 6.02
C SER A 82 -0.86 23.43 4.98
N GLU A 83 -1.19 23.33 3.70
CA GLU A 83 -0.35 23.87 2.64
C GLU A 83 -0.66 25.33 2.31
N PRO A 84 0.36 26.23 2.24
CA PRO A 84 0.16 27.55 1.70
C PRO A 84 -0.19 27.41 0.22
N ALA A 85 -1.49 27.43 -0.09
CA ALA A 85 -1.99 27.60 -1.43
C ALA A 85 -1.37 28.87 -2.01
N PHE A 86 -0.55 28.70 -3.05
CA PHE A 86 0.15 29.73 -3.83
C PHE A 86 1.33 30.46 -3.16
N PRO A 87 2.44 30.76 -3.90
CA PRO A 87 2.65 30.58 -5.34
C PRO A 87 3.78 29.58 -5.70
N THR A 88 4.12 28.63 -4.83
CA THR A 88 5.13 27.61 -5.16
C THR A 88 4.47 26.48 -5.93
N ASN A 89 5.02 26.18 -7.10
CA ASN A 89 4.76 25.06 -8.01
C ASN A 89 4.87 23.64 -7.41
N THR A 90 4.67 23.49 -6.10
CA THR A 90 4.83 22.22 -5.37
C THR A 90 3.46 21.82 -4.85
N TRP A 91 2.64 21.27 -5.75
CA TRP A 91 1.24 20.94 -5.48
C TRP A 91 1.04 19.72 -4.58
N TRP A 92 2.12 18.99 -4.32
CA TRP A 92 2.16 17.80 -3.47
C TRP A 92 3.32 17.94 -2.52
N LEU A 93 3.04 17.87 -1.22
CA LEU A 93 4.08 17.88 -0.21
C LEU A 93 4.23 16.47 0.36
N PRO A 94 5.25 15.72 -0.09
CA PRO A 94 5.38 14.31 0.26
C PRO A 94 5.82 14.09 1.71
N LYS A 95 5.84 15.13 2.54
CA LYS A 95 6.47 15.18 3.87
C LYS A 95 5.62 15.94 4.86
N ASN A 96 5.66 15.51 6.12
CA ASN A 96 5.11 16.24 7.24
C ASN A 96 6.15 17.27 7.73
N PRO A 97 5.91 18.58 7.56
CA PRO A 97 6.85 19.63 7.96
C PRO A 97 6.86 19.87 9.49
N GLY A 98 5.93 19.27 10.23
CA GLY A 98 5.83 19.40 11.68
C GLY A 98 5.22 20.73 12.14
N GLY A 99 5.32 20.99 13.45
CA GLY A 99 4.86 22.24 14.04
C GLY A 99 3.34 22.42 13.93
N ILE A 100 2.89 23.57 13.42
CA ILE A 100 1.45 23.86 13.25
C ILE A 100 0.78 23.06 12.10
N PHE A 101 1.60 22.41 11.29
CA PHE A 101 1.18 21.59 10.16
C PHE A 101 1.24 20.09 10.49
N ASP A 102 1.60 19.73 11.72
CA ASP A 102 1.58 18.35 12.19
C ASP A 102 0.15 17.91 12.52
N LEU A 103 -0.63 17.63 11.48
CA LEU A 103 -2.06 17.30 11.58
C LEU A 103 -2.26 15.78 11.49
N GLN A 104 -3.39 15.30 12.00
CA GLN A 104 -3.76 13.89 11.90
C GLN A 104 -3.96 13.48 10.42
N SER A 105 -4.58 14.35 9.62
CA SER A 105 -4.75 14.19 8.17
C SER A 105 -3.40 14.07 7.46
N VAL A 106 -2.44 14.94 7.76
CA VAL A 106 -1.07 14.90 7.23
C VAL A 106 -0.39 13.57 7.52
N ARG A 107 -0.50 13.08 8.76
CA ARG A 107 0.15 11.83 9.18
C ARG A 107 -0.44 10.59 8.53
N ARG A 108 -1.76 10.55 8.31
CA ARG A 108 -2.50 9.30 8.04
C ARG A 108 -3.13 9.22 6.66
N SER A 109 -3.46 10.37 6.07
CA SER A 109 -4.29 10.45 4.87
C SER A 109 -3.64 11.22 3.73
N ASP A 110 -2.64 12.07 3.96
CA ASP A 110 -2.06 12.82 2.83
C ASP A 110 -1.49 11.87 1.76
N SER A 111 -1.90 12.14 0.53
CA SER A 111 -1.43 11.39 -0.63
C SER A 111 0.01 11.77 -0.98
N PHE A 112 0.68 10.88 -1.70
CA PHE A 112 2.04 10.99 -2.21
C PHE A 112 3.11 11.10 -1.14
N VAL A 113 2.90 10.46 0.02
CA VAL A 113 4.01 10.16 0.93
C VAL A 113 4.98 9.22 0.23
N THR A 114 6.27 9.57 0.21
CA THR A 114 7.28 8.87 -0.60
C THR A 114 8.11 7.84 0.20
N ILE A 115 9.10 7.20 -0.43
CA ILE A 115 9.78 5.95 -0.02
C ILE A 115 10.29 5.92 1.43
N GLY A 116 9.67 5.09 2.28
CA GLY A 116 9.94 5.00 3.72
C GLY A 116 9.64 6.28 4.49
N GLY A 117 8.80 7.13 3.92
CA GLY A 117 8.29 8.38 4.48
C GLY A 117 7.37 8.22 5.68
N VAL A 118 7.30 7.02 6.28
CA VAL A 118 6.35 6.65 7.32
C VAL A 118 7.00 5.76 8.38
N GLU A 119 6.32 5.59 9.51
CA GLU A 119 6.68 4.62 10.54
C GLU A 119 6.75 3.18 9.99
N GLN A 120 7.76 2.42 10.42
CA GLN A 120 7.88 0.99 10.13
C GLN A 120 7.36 0.16 11.31
N ASN A 121 7.11 -1.14 11.08
CA ASN A 121 6.65 -2.09 12.11
C ASN A 121 5.29 -1.72 12.75
N VAL A 122 4.43 -1.05 11.99
CA VAL A 122 3.04 -0.72 12.38
C VAL A 122 2.09 -1.05 11.22
N LEU A 123 0.85 -1.41 11.53
CA LEU A 123 -0.14 -1.79 10.51
C LEU A 123 -0.66 -0.59 9.72
N ARG A 124 -0.81 0.56 10.37
CA ARG A 124 -1.28 1.81 9.76
C ARG A 124 -0.22 2.88 9.97
N PRO A 125 0.74 3.01 9.04
CA PRO A 125 1.94 3.79 9.29
C PRO A 125 1.67 5.29 9.20
N GLU A 126 2.17 6.05 10.17
CA GLU A 126 2.05 7.50 10.20
C GLU A 126 3.28 8.17 9.58
N GLN A 127 3.06 9.29 8.89
CA GLN A 127 4.14 10.18 8.48
C GLN A 127 4.54 11.11 9.65
N ALA A 128 5.51 10.69 10.45
CA ALA A 128 6.02 11.52 11.53
C ALA A 128 6.74 12.79 10.99
N PRO A 129 6.76 13.90 11.75
CA PRO A 129 7.44 15.12 11.36
C PRO A 129 8.90 14.90 10.95
N GLY A 130 9.28 15.41 9.78
CA GLY A 130 10.65 15.31 9.25
C GLY A 130 11.03 13.95 8.65
N VAL A 131 10.16 12.93 8.73
CA VAL A 131 10.33 11.70 7.97
C VAL A 131 10.18 12.04 6.48
N GLY A 132 11.09 11.50 5.67
CA GLY A 132 11.19 11.83 4.25
C GLY A 132 12.08 13.01 3.89
N ALA A 133 12.87 13.53 4.84
CA ALA A 133 13.98 14.41 4.50
C ALA A 133 14.89 13.77 3.43
N GLY A 134 15.12 14.48 2.32
CA GLY A 134 15.94 13.99 1.21
C GLY A 134 15.18 13.21 0.13
N GLN A 135 13.92 12.85 0.37
CA GLN A 135 13.03 12.37 -0.70
C GLN A 135 12.68 13.50 -1.67
N ARG A 136 12.50 13.15 -2.93
CA ARG A 136 12.08 14.07 -3.99
C ARG A 136 10.93 13.48 -4.77
N LEU A 137 10.10 14.37 -5.27
CA LEU A 137 9.05 14.12 -6.25
C LEU A 137 9.47 14.85 -7.53
N ASP A 138 9.30 14.23 -8.69
CA ASP A 138 9.63 14.86 -9.97
C ASP A 138 8.73 16.08 -10.25
N ASP A 139 9.25 17.05 -11.00
CA ASP A 139 8.53 18.28 -11.37
C ASP A 139 7.40 17.99 -12.37
N ASP A 140 7.48 16.89 -13.12
CA ASP A 140 6.44 16.41 -14.03
C ASP A 140 5.48 15.40 -13.38
N PHE A 141 5.64 15.15 -12.07
CA PHE A 141 4.79 14.24 -11.32
C PHE A 141 3.32 14.67 -11.35
N ALA A 142 3.07 15.97 -11.46
CA ALA A 142 1.78 16.53 -11.84
C ALA A 142 2.01 17.70 -12.81
N ASN A 143 1.02 18.04 -13.65
CA ASN A 143 1.18 19.16 -14.58
C ASN A 143 1.23 20.49 -13.79
N PRO A 144 2.36 21.24 -13.81
CA PRO A 144 2.52 22.43 -12.98
C PRO A 144 1.66 23.64 -13.40
N PHE A 145 0.98 23.57 -14.57
CA PHE A 145 0.21 24.67 -15.14
C PHE A 145 -1.28 24.37 -15.33
N ASP A 146 -1.76 23.21 -14.89
CA ASP A 146 -3.18 22.88 -14.98
C ASP A 146 -3.83 22.95 -13.60
N LEU A 147 -4.68 23.96 -13.41
CA LEU A 147 -5.49 24.15 -12.20
C LEU A 147 -6.54 23.05 -12.01
N PHE A 148 -6.64 22.07 -12.93
CA PHE A 148 -7.67 21.03 -12.95
C PHE A 148 -7.16 19.58 -12.87
N PHE A 149 -5.84 19.31 -12.88
CA PHE A 149 -5.32 17.93 -12.71
C PHE A 149 -4.76 17.71 -11.31
N ALA A 150 -5.52 16.99 -10.48
CA ALA A 150 -5.16 16.62 -9.11
C ALA A 150 -4.65 15.16 -9.01
N TYR A 151 -4.02 14.65 -10.06
CA TYR A 151 -3.41 13.33 -10.10
C TYR A 151 -2.20 13.24 -11.07
N PRO A 152 -1.31 12.25 -10.88
CA PRO A 152 -0.16 12.01 -11.74
C PRO A 152 -0.48 11.76 -13.21
N GLN A 153 0.28 12.39 -14.10
CA GLN A 153 0.11 12.20 -15.54
C GLN A 153 0.67 10.84 -15.99
N PRO A 154 0.20 10.27 -17.12
CA PRO A 154 0.79 9.04 -17.67
C PRO A 154 2.27 9.21 -17.95
N ASN A 155 3.09 8.25 -17.50
CA ASN A 155 4.56 8.35 -17.53
C ASN A 155 5.09 9.58 -16.80
N SER A 156 4.37 10.02 -15.76
CA SER A 156 4.90 10.97 -14.80
C SER A 156 6.24 10.47 -14.26
N GLY A 157 7.10 11.42 -13.93
CA GLY A 157 8.38 11.13 -13.32
C GLY A 157 8.23 10.44 -11.97
N GLY A 158 9.36 10.28 -11.31
CA GLY A 158 9.44 9.42 -10.15
C GLY A 158 9.32 10.14 -8.82
N TRP A 159 9.46 9.34 -7.78
CA TRP A 159 9.93 9.82 -6.50
C TRP A 159 11.06 8.93 -6.01
N TRP A 160 12.07 9.53 -5.38
CA TRP A 160 13.29 8.82 -5.02
C TRP A 160 13.94 9.40 -3.76
N ASN A 161 14.78 8.57 -3.13
CA ASN A 161 15.61 9.02 -2.04
C ASN A 161 16.92 9.62 -2.61
N ASN A 162 17.07 10.94 -2.59
CA ASN A 162 18.25 11.62 -3.14
C ASN A 162 19.41 11.69 -2.13
N THR A 163 19.20 11.16 -0.92
CA THR A 163 20.17 11.12 0.18
C THR A 163 20.40 9.67 0.59
N PRO A 164 21.47 9.02 0.09
CA PRO A 164 21.79 7.62 0.43
C PRO A 164 21.88 7.34 1.94
N GLU A 165 22.11 8.38 2.75
CA GLU A 165 22.27 8.32 4.21
C GLU A 165 20.97 8.22 5.03
N THR A 166 19.78 8.49 4.47
CA THR A 166 18.54 8.59 5.28
C THR A 166 17.83 7.27 5.54
N LEU A 167 18.35 6.14 5.04
CA LEU A 167 17.78 4.79 5.21
C LEU A 167 16.28 4.67 4.83
N ALA A 168 15.70 5.67 4.18
CA ALA A 168 14.27 5.71 3.87
C ALA A 168 13.89 4.58 2.90
N GLY A 169 14.81 4.21 2.02
CA GLY A 169 14.68 3.06 1.14
C GLY A 169 14.97 1.70 1.79
N GLN A 170 15.42 1.66 3.04
CA GLN A 170 15.90 0.41 3.63
C GLN A 170 14.74 -0.54 3.90
N VAL A 171 14.90 -1.78 3.46
CA VAL A 171 13.95 -2.85 3.72
C VAL A 171 13.79 -3.08 5.23
N GLY A 172 12.54 -3.22 5.64
CA GLY A 172 12.17 -3.47 7.02
C GLY A 172 10.79 -4.12 7.15
N PRO A 173 10.30 -4.29 8.39
CA PRO A 173 8.96 -4.81 8.64
C PRO A 173 7.90 -3.79 8.18
N VAL A 174 7.07 -4.20 7.22
CA VAL A 174 5.97 -3.41 6.66
C VAL A 174 4.67 -4.21 6.71
N ALA A 175 3.53 -3.52 6.71
CA ALA A 175 2.24 -4.19 6.74
C ALA A 175 2.03 -5.08 5.51
N LEU A 176 1.37 -6.22 5.68
CA LEU A 176 0.84 -7.02 4.58
C LEU A 176 -0.64 -6.74 4.39
N ALA A 177 -1.13 -6.92 3.16
CA ALA A 177 -2.56 -6.95 2.92
C ALA A 177 -3.16 -8.20 3.54
N GLY A 178 -4.22 -7.98 4.32
CA GLY A 178 -5.17 -9.00 4.66
C GLY A 178 -6.10 -9.36 3.51
N PRO A 179 -7.04 -10.26 3.76
CA PRO A 179 -7.89 -10.86 2.73
C PRO A 179 -8.92 -9.91 2.11
N ASP A 180 -9.21 -8.79 2.79
CA ASP A 180 -10.01 -7.64 2.35
C ASP A 180 -9.15 -6.46 1.89
N GLY A 181 -7.82 -6.62 1.89
CA GLY A 181 -6.86 -5.55 1.66
C GLY A 181 -6.51 -4.74 2.91
N GLU A 182 -7.22 -4.91 4.04
CA GLU A 182 -6.86 -4.22 5.29
C GLU A 182 -5.50 -4.70 5.80
N PRO A 183 -4.65 -3.81 6.36
CA PRO A 183 -3.36 -4.21 6.90
C PRO A 183 -3.47 -5.33 7.96
N SER A 184 -2.89 -6.50 7.69
CA SER A 184 -2.87 -7.62 8.63
C SER A 184 -1.49 -8.30 8.65
N GLY A 185 -0.84 -8.28 9.81
CA GLY A 185 0.50 -8.84 9.98
C GLY A 185 1.61 -8.03 9.29
N PHE A 186 2.80 -8.63 9.22
CA PHE A 186 4.01 -7.97 8.75
C PHE A 186 4.78 -8.84 7.76
N GLY A 187 5.27 -8.19 6.72
CA GLY A 187 6.17 -8.74 5.72
C GLY A 187 7.47 -7.96 5.71
N ARG A 188 8.33 -8.29 4.75
CA ARG A 188 9.59 -7.62 4.52
C ARG A 188 9.49 -6.77 3.26
N GLY A 189 9.77 -5.49 3.36
CA GLY A 189 9.63 -4.58 2.25
C GLY A 189 9.82 -3.11 2.61
N VAL A 190 9.36 -2.25 1.71
CA VAL A 190 9.47 -0.80 1.83
C VAL A 190 8.14 -0.17 1.45
N PHE A 191 7.64 0.72 2.28
CA PHE A 191 6.55 1.62 1.92
C PHE A 191 7.03 2.55 0.81
N VAL A 192 6.32 2.64 -0.31
CA VAL A 192 6.72 3.50 -1.43
C VAL A 192 5.70 4.55 -1.79
N GLY A 193 4.45 4.48 -1.35
CA GLY A 193 3.44 5.47 -1.72
C GLY A 193 2.20 5.41 -0.85
N ARG A 194 1.54 6.55 -0.64
CA ARG A 194 0.17 6.63 -0.11
C ARG A 194 -0.72 7.35 -1.09
N PHE A 195 -1.93 6.85 -1.28
CA PHE A 195 -2.92 7.40 -2.20
C PHE A 195 -4.24 7.47 -1.45
N SER A 196 -4.84 8.64 -1.33
CA SER A 196 -6.05 8.81 -0.54
C SER A 196 -7.12 9.60 -1.26
N TYR A 197 -8.39 9.23 -1.09
CA TYR A 197 -9.51 9.84 -1.80
C TYR A 197 -10.76 9.95 -0.92
N TYR A 198 -11.58 10.97 -1.19
CA TYR A 198 -12.92 11.12 -0.63
C TYR A 198 -13.92 10.21 -1.35
N GLY A 199 -13.85 8.92 -1.03
CA GLY A 199 -14.70 7.90 -1.61
C GLY A 199 -13.94 6.62 -1.89
N ASP A 200 -14.63 5.68 -2.51
CA ASP A 200 -14.02 4.47 -3.03
C ASP A 200 -13.27 4.77 -4.34
N PHE A 201 -12.11 4.16 -4.51
CA PHE A 201 -11.32 4.17 -5.74
C PHE A 201 -10.39 2.96 -5.76
N SER A 202 -9.83 2.62 -6.92
CA SER A 202 -8.85 1.54 -7.08
C SER A 202 -7.61 2.07 -7.77
N ILE A 203 -6.44 1.54 -7.41
CA ILE A 203 -5.17 1.78 -8.13
C ILE A 203 -4.66 0.52 -8.84
N GLU A 204 -5.46 -0.54 -8.90
CA GLU A 204 -5.13 -1.78 -9.58
C GLU A 204 -4.84 -1.54 -11.07
N GLY A 205 -3.87 -2.27 -11.63
CA GLY A 205 -3.45 -2.07 -13.01
C GLY A 205 -2.57 -0.83 -13.24
N THR A 206 -2.37 0.01 -12.23
CA THR A 206 -1.37 1.09 -12.26
C THR A 206 0.02 0.47 -12.44
N THR A 207 0.83 1.05 -13.32
CA THR A 207 2.19 0.57 -13.58
C THR A 207 3.23 1.50 -12.99
N LEU A 208 4.33 0.92 -12.52
CA LEU A 208 5.44 1.65 -11.93
C LEU A 208 6.75 0.89 -12.13
N GLU A 209 7.86 1.60 -12.17
CA GLU A 209 9.19 1.02 -12.27
C GLU A 209 9.97 1.27 -10.99
N VAL A 210 10.44 0.22 -10.32
CA VAL A 210 11.19 0.34 -9.07
C VAL A 210 12.67 0.20 -9.38
N ALA A 211 13.50 1.06 -8.78
CA ALA A 211 14.94 0.88 -8.73
C ALA A 211 15.37 0.49 -7.31
N TRP A 212 16.25 -0.49 -7.19
CA TRP A 212 16.76 -0.98 -5.89
C TRP A 212 18.21 -1.46 -6.01
N ASN A 213 18.85 -1.72 -4.88
CA ASN A 213 20.18 -2.33 -4.81
C ASN A 213 20.37 -3.13 -3.49
N GLN A 214 21.48 -3.85 -3.35
CA GLN A 214 21.84 -4.63 -2.16
C GLN A 214 22.48 -3.70 -1.10
N GLY A 215 21.83 -2.56 -0.86
CA GLY A 215 22.29 -1.54 0.05
C GLY A 215 23.25 -0.51 -0.56
N PRO A 216 23.59 0.54 0.20
CA PRO A 216 24.33 1.69 -0.30
C PRO A 216 25.66 1.33 -0.96
N GLY A 217 25.90 1.86 -2.16
CA GLY A 217 27.15 1.67 -2.90
C GLY A 217 27.23 0.38 -3.73
N THR A 218 26.16 -0.41 -3.77
CA THR A 218 26.05 -1.56 -4.68
C THR A 218 25.35 -1.20 -5.98
N ASP A 219 25.56 -2.02 -7.02
CA ASP A 219 25.00 -1.80 -8.35
C ASP A 219 23.47 -1.79 -8.32
N GLN A 220 22.88 -0.83 -9.03
CA GLN A 220 21.44 -0.68 -9.15
C GLN A 220 20.84 -1.74 -10.08
N GLN A 221 19.69 -2.26 -9.67
CA GLN A 221 18.76 -3.02 -10.50
C GLN A 221 17.45 -2.25 -10.68
N GLN A 222 16.68 -2.64 -11.69
CA GLN A 222 15.43 -1.99 -12.02
C GLN A 222 14.46 -2.94 -12.72
N ALA A 223 13.17 -2.86 -12.39
CA ALA A 223 12.11 -3.59 -13.08
C ALA A 223 10.77 -2.86 -13.01
N ALA A 224 9.94 -3.12 -14.02
CA ALA A 224 8.56 -2.65 -14.09
C ALA A 224 7.62 -3.64 -13.39
N PHE A 225 6.65 -3.07 -12.67
CA PHE A 225 5.61 -3.78 -11.95
C PHE A 225 4.24 -3.20 -12.32
N THR A 226 3.23 -4.05 -12.18
CA THR A 226 1.82 -3.65 -12.24
C THR A 226 1.23 -3.93 -10.87
N ILE A 227 0.53 -2.94 -10.31
CA ILE A 227 -0.18 -3.13 -9.04
C ILE A 227 -1.21 -4.25 -9.25
N PRO A 228 -1.08 -5.38 -8.52
CA PRO A 228 -1.98 -6.50 -8.66
C PRO A 228 -3.37 -6.13 -8.15
N PRO A 229 -4.41 -6.87 -8.56
CA PRO A 229 -5.70 -6.77 -7.90
C PRO A 229 -5.53 -7.08 -6.42
N VAL A 230 -6.22 -6.33 -5.56
CA VAL A 230 -6.36 -6.72 -4.16
C VAL A 230 -7.07 -8.06 -4.20
N VAL A 231 -6.42 -9.09 -3.65
CA VAL A 231 -7.03 -10.42 -3.57
C VAL A 231 -8.13 -10.31 -2.53
N SER A 232 -9.33 -9.90 -2.95
CA SER A 232 -10.52 -10.05 -2.15
C SER A 232 -10.74 -11.55 -1.99
N VAL A 233 -10.47 -12.08 -0.81
CA VAL A 233 -10.97 -13.39 -0.45
C VAL A 233 -12.49 -13.27 -0.56
N SER A 234 -13.09 -14.09 -1.41
CA SER A 234 -14.54 -14.10 -1.54
C SER A 234 -15.10 -14.25 -0.13
N CYS A 235 -15.87 -13.26 0.28
CA CYS A 235 -16.53 -13.21 1.57
C CYS A 235 -18.02 -13.33 1.26
N PRO A 236 -18.55 -14.55 1.03
CA PRO A 236 -19.95 -14.69 0.62
C PRO A 236 -20.92 -14.02 1.60
N SER A 237 -20.52 -13.92 2.87
CA SER A 237 -21.29 -13.28 3.93
C SER A 237 -21.29 -11.75 3.92
N ASP A 238 -20.40 -11.10 3.15
CA ASP A 238 -20.48 -9.66 2.85
C ASP A 238 -21.37 -9.49 1.61
N ILE A 239 -22.67 -9.45 1.89
CA ILE A 239 -23.73 -9.38 0.89
C ILE A 239 -23.83 -7.95 0.35
N SER A 240 -23.40 -6.95 1.11
CA SER A 240 -23.40 -5.54 0.74
C SER A 240 -22.22 -5.18 -0.19
N GLY A 241 -21.12 -5.91 -0.09
CA GLY A 241 -19.88 -5.69 -0.83
C GLY A 241 -19.04 -4.55 -0.26
N ASP A 242 -19.20 -4.20 1.01
CA ASP A 242 -18.49 -3.09 1.65
C ASP A 242 -17.22 -3.51 2.40
N GLY A 243 -16.88 -4.80 2.35
CA GLY A 243 -15.70 -5.40 2.96
C GLY A 243 -15.89 -5.81 4.42
N VAL A 244 -17.08 -5.62 5.00
CA VAL A 244 -17.36 -5.94 6.40
C VAL A 244 -18.65 -6.75 6.51
N VAL A 245 -18.61 -7.88 7.21
CA VAL A 245 -19.84 -8.62 7.55
C VAL A 245 -20.47 -8.00 8.79
N ASP A 246 -21.52 -7.21 8.62
CA ASP A 246 -22.16 -6.48 9.71
C ASP A 246 -23.71 -6.48 9.68
N ALA A 247 -24.31 -5.50 10.37
CA ALA A 247 -25.76 -5.37 10.45
C ALA A 247 -26.43 -5.07 9.09
N VAL A 248 -25.70 -4.49 8.13
CA VAL A 248 -26.17 -4.24 6.77
C VAL A 248 -26.39 -5.57 6.06
N ASP A 249 -25.43 -6.50 6.10
CA ASP A 249 -25.57 -7.84 5.50
C ASP A 249 -26.66 -8.65 6.18
N LEU A 250 -26.72 -8.59 7.51
CA LEU A 250 -27.80 -9.19 8.29
C LEU A 250 -29.17 -8.69 7.83
N SER A 251 -29.29 -7.38 7.55
CA SER A 251 -30.55 -6.81 7.08
C SER A 251 -30.96 -7.38 5.72
N ARG A 252 -30.01 -7.73 4.86
CA ARG A 252 -30.29 -8.39 3.56
C ARG A 252 -30.82 -9.81 3.75
N ILE A 253 -30.21 -10.63 4.63
CA ILE A 253 -30.75 -11.96 4.97
C ILE A 253 -32.17 -11.85 5.53
N LEU A 254 -32.41 -10.91 6.45
CA LEU A 254 -33.73 -10.74 7.06
C LEU A 254 -34.78 -10.24 6.05
N ALA A 255 -34.38 -9.42 5.08
CA ALA A 255 -35.27 -8.94 4.02
C ALA A 255 -35.65 -10.06 3.04
N ALA A 256 -34.74 -11.00 2.79
CA ALA A 256 -34.94 -12.14 1.89
C ALA A 256 -35.49 -13.39 2.60
N TRP A 257 -35.85 -13.31 3.89
CA TRP A 257 -36.24 -14.47 4.69
C TRP A 257 -37.38 -15.30 4.08
N ASN A 258 -37.20 -16.61 4.02
CA ASN A 258 -38.14 -17.57 3.44
C ASN A 258 -38.45 -17.27 1.95
N SER A 259 -37.48 -16.69 1.24
CA SER A 259 -37.51 -16.53 -0.21
C SER A 259 -36.72 -17.64 -0.90
N ASP A 260 -36.89 -17.76 -2.22
CA ASP A 260 -36.07 -18.63 -3.07
C ASP A 260 -34.64 -18.05 -3.11
N GLY A 261 -33.63 -18.84 -2.77
CA GLY A 261 -32.23 -18.41 -2.73
C GLY A 261 -31.69 -17.87 -4.07
N SER A 262 -32.35 -18.21 -5.18
CA SER A 262 -32.03 -17.66 -6.49
C SER A 262 -32.57 -16.24 -6.75
N SER A 263 -33.46 -15.74 -5.89
CA SER A 263 -34.16 -14.46 -6.08
C SER A 263 -33.35 -13.24 -5.63
N ASP A 264 -32.42 -13.40 -4.69
CA ASP A 264 -31.45 -12.38 -4.27
C ASP A 264 -30.05 -13.02 -4.10
N PRO A 265 -29.19 -12.94 -5.15
CA PRO A 265 -27.88 -13.56 -5.13
C PRO A 265 -27.05 -13.13 -3.91
N GLY A 266 -26.50 -14.11 -3.17
CA GLY A 266 -25.68 -13.89 -1.98
C GLY A 266 -26.44 -13.96 -0.65
N THR A 267 -27.76 -14.14 -0.65
CA THR A 267 -28.53 -14.31 0.61
C THR A 267 -28.72 -15.77 1.04
N ASP A 268 -28.64 -16.71 0.09
CA ASP A 268 -28.56 -18.16 0.30
C ASP A 268 -27.07 -18.56 0.36
N LEU A 269 -26.52 -18.52 1.57
CA LEU A 269 -25.11 -18.72 1.90
C LEU A 269 -24.76 -20.19 2.12
N ASP A 270 -25.74 -21.02 2.49
CA ASP A 270 -25.52 -22.46 2.65
C ASP A 270 -25.92 -23.29 1.41
N GLU A 271 -26.47 -22.62 0.39
CA GLU A 271 -26.86 -23.15 -0.92
C GLU A 271 -27.95 -24.23 -0.83
N ASP A 272 -28.84 -24.14 0.16
CA ASP A 272 -29.97 -25.07 0.32
C ASP A 272 -31.20 -24.71 -0.54
N GLY A 273 -31.17 -23.53 -1.17
CA GLY A 273 -32.21 -23.00 -2.05
C GLY A 273 -33.25 -22.14 -1.34
N ILE A 274 -33.17 -21.95 -0.02
CA ILE A 274 -34.11 -21.14 0.77
C ILE A 274 -33.36 -20.27 1.78
N VAL A 275 -33.53 -18.96 1.70
CA VAL A 275 -32.94 -18.05 2.70
C VAL A 275 -33.59 -18.25 4.08
N GLY A 276 -32.80 -18.61 5.08
CA GLY A 276 -33.30 -18.99 6.39
C GLY A 276 -32.26 -19.01 7.52
N PRO A 277 -32.53 -19.80 8.59
CA PRO A 277 -31.69 -19.82 9.79
C PRO A 277 -30.26 -20.29 9.57
N LEU A 278 -30.01 -21.13 8.56
CA LEU A 278 -28.68 -21.65 8.28
C LEU A 278 -27.81 -20.59 7.61
N ASP A 279 -28.35 -19.81 6.67
CA ASP A 279 -27.66 -18.65 6.10
C ASP A 279 -27.29 -17.62 7.17
N LEU A 280 -28.23 -17.33 8.06
CA LEU A 280 -27.97 -16.45 9.20
C LEU A 280 -26.83 -16.99 10.08
N ALA A 281 -26.75 -18.30 10.29
CA ALA A 281 -25.67 -18.89 11.07
C ALA A 281 -24.31 -18.77 10.35
N VAL A 282 -24.27 -18.92 9.02
CA VAL A 282 -23.07 -18.70 8.19
C VAL A 282 -22.62 -17.24 8.29
N LEU A 283 -23.53 -16.28 8.14
CA LEU A 283 -23.25 -14.85 8.25
C LEU A 283 -22.67 -14.49 9.63
N LEU A 284 -23.33 -14.93 10.71
CA LEU A 284 -22.88 -14.64 12.07
C LEU A 284 -21.53 -15.29 12.41
N ALA A 285 -21.21 -16.43 11.81
CA ALA A 285 -19.90 -17.08 11.98
C ALA A 285 -18.76 -16.28 11.32
N LYS A 286 -19.10 -15.39 10.40
CA LYS A 286 -18.18 -14.53 9.66
C LYS A 286 -18.26 -13.06 10.06
N TRP A 287 -18.94 -12.75 11.16
CA TRP A 287 -19.14 -11.38 11.63
C TRP A 287 -17.82 -10.62 11.84
N GLY A 288 -17.73 -9.42 11.27
CA GLY A 288 -16.53 -8.60 11.28
C GLY A 288 -15.88 -8.50 9.89
N LEU A 289 -14.60 -8.11 9.86
CA LEU A 289 -13.85 -7.90 8.62
C LEU A 289 -13.70 -9.20 7.84
N CYS A 290 -13.81 -9.11 6.52
CA CYS A 290 -13.62 -10.23 5.63
C CYS A 290 -12.15 -10.70 5.66
N SER A 291 -11.92 -11.86 6.26
CA SER A 291 -10.61 -12.52 6.40
C SER A 291 -10.64 -14.01 6.07
#